data_AF-A0A1T3CX39-F1
#
_entry.id   AF-A0A1T3CX39-F1
#
_cell.length_a   1.000
_cell.length_b   1.000
_cell.length_c   1.000
_cell.angle_alpha   90.00
_cell.angle_beta   90.00
_cell.angle_gamma   90.00
#
_symmetry.space_group_name_H-M   'P 1'
#
loop_
_entity.id
_entity.type
_entity.pdbx_description
1 polymer ?
#
loop_
_entity_poly.entity_id
_entity_poly.type
_entity_poly.pdbx_seq_one_letter_code
_entity_poly.pdbx_strand_id
1 'polypeptide(L)'
;MVGSRSAGSMSNNDHEGWRGFRIDQIKSKAKNSVLQLMPNLITINAGSNDCIQDFDIERIGKRMSNMLDVIWTASPNSTIILSNLILSLDTEVESRIKWANDQFRGIALSKQSEGRRIVFADMHSQWGPKENDISDGTHPNDQGYYKMAKIWYKSILEAIAKGFIS
;
A
#
# COMPACT_ATOMS: atom_id res chain seq x y z
N MET A 1 0.33 -5.28 -15.19
CA MET A 1 -0.33 -4.27 -14.35
C MET A 1 -1.39 -3.56 -15.19
N VAL A 2 -2.29 -2.85 -14.52
CA VAL A 2 -3.37 -2.05 -15.12
C VAL A 2 -3.42 -0.73 -14.36
N GLY A 3 -3.71 0.36 -15.03
CA GLY A 3 -3.78 1.68 -14.41
C GLY A 3 -3.92 2.79 -15.45
N SER A 4 -4.25 3.98 -14.98
CA SER A 4 -4.40 5.19 -15.81
C SER A 4 -3.12 5.99 -16.00
N ARG A 5 -2.01 5.55 -15.40
CA ARG A 5 -0.69 6.20 -15.47
C ARG A 5 0.36 5.16 -15.84
N SER A 6 1.47 5.60 -16.43
CA SER A 6 2.59 4.71 -16.77
C SER A 6 3.92 5.33 -16.38
N ALA A 7 4.84 4.55 -15.79
CA ALA A 7 6.19 5.01 -15.44
C ALA A 7 7.19 3.85 -15.30
N GLY A 8 8.47 4.10 -15.65
CA GLY A 8 9.53 3.10 -15.66
C GLY A 8 9.70 2.42 -17.03
N SER A 9 10.75 1.63 -17.18
CA SER A 9 11.17 1.01 -18.44
C SER A 9 10.70 -0.43 -18.65
N MET A 10 9.94 -0.99 -17.70
CA MET A 10 9.41 -2.35 -17.81
C MET A 10 8.27 -2.45 -18.84
N SER A 11 8.08 -3.62 -19.44
CA SER A 11 7.14 -3.84 -20.55
C SER A 11 5.68 -3.56 -20.20
N ASN A 12 5.27 -3.78 -18.96
CA ASN A 12 3.96 -3.41 -18.45
C ASN A 12 4.17 -2.48 -17.26
N ASN A 13 4.12 -1.19 -17.53
CA ASN A 13 4.46 -0.12 -16.60
C ASN A 13 3.25 0.71 -16.15
N ASP A 14 2.04 0.25 -16.43
CA ASP A 14 0.80 0.90 -16.02
C ASP A 14 0.55 0.74 -14.51
N HIS A 15 0.09 1.81 -13.85
CA HIS A 15 -0.10 1.83 -12.41
C HIS A 15 -1.09 2.91 -11.94
N GLU A 16 -1.54 2.80 -10.69
CA GLU A 16 -2.35 3.81 -9.98
C GLU A 16 -1.55 4.53 -8.87
N GLY A 17 -0.24 4.74 -9.08
CA GLY A 17 0.61 5.56 -8.22
C GLY A 17 0.42 7.07 -8.44
N TRP A 18 0.06 7.79 -7.38
CA TRP A 18 -0.21 9.24 -7.40
C TRP A 18 0.73 10.00 -6.44
N ARG A 19 1.69 10.74 -6.99
CA ARG A 19 2.65 11.54 -6.21
C ARG A 19 1.91 12.59 -5.37
N GLY A 20 2.27 12.71 -4.09
CA GLY A 20 1.71 13.69 -3.16
C GLY A 20 0.29 13.39 -2.66
N PHE A 21 -0.36 12.33 -3.14
CA PHE A 21 -1.74 12.04 -2.75
C PHE A 21 -1.83 11.32 -1.41
N ARG A 22 -2.80 11.77 -0.61
CA ARG A 22 -3.23 11.14 0.63
C ARG A 22 -4.24 10.02 0.39
N ILE A 23 -4.52 9.22 1.41
CA ILE A 23 -5.48 8.11 1.36
C ILE A 23 -6.87 8.54 0.88
N ASP A 24 -7.38 9.71 1.28
CA ASP A 24 -8.71 10.19 0.85
C ASP A 24 -8.78 10.50 -0.65
N GLN A 25 -7.68 11.02 -1.21
CA GLN A 25 -7.55 11.33 -2.63
C GLN A 25 -7.33 10.04 -3.45
N ILE A 26 -6.51 9.12 -2.94
CA ILE A 26 -6.31 7.79 -3.55
C ILE A 26 -7.61 7.00 -3.57
N LYS A 27 -8.40 7.01 -2.49
CA LYS A 27 -9.72 6.37 -2.45
C LYS A 27 -10.63 6.84 -3.59
N SER A 28 -10.64 8.14 -3.88
CA SER A 28 -11.41 8.70 -5.00
C SER A 28 -10.93 8.18 -6.36
N LYS A 29 -9.62 8.00 -6.54
CA LYS A 29 -9.04 7.37 -7.76
C LYS A 29 -9.34 5.88 -7.84
N ALA A 30 -9.19 5.16 -6.74
CA ALA A 30 -9.41 3.72 -6.64
C ALA A 30 -10.86 3.34 -6.97
N LYS A 31 -11.84 4.11 -6.49
CA LYS A 31 -13.27 3.91 -6.82
C LYS A 31 -13.50 3.82 -8.33
N ASN A 32 -12.92 4.74 -9.10
CA ASN A 32 -13.10 4.77 -10.56
C ASN A 32 -12.27 3.69 -11.25
N SER A 33 -11.00 3.55 -10.86
CA SER A 33 -10.06 2.65 -11.53
C SER A 33 -10.41 1.19 -11.32
N VAL A 34 -10.83 0.78 -10.12
CA VAL A 34 -11.21 -0.61 -9.83
C VAL A 34 -12.47 -1.01 -10.59
N LEU A 35 -13.46 -0.11 -10.71
CA LEU A 35 -14.67 -0.37 -11.50
C LEU A 35 -14.39 -0.54 -13.00
N GLN A 36 -13.42 0.20 -13.54
CA GLN A 36 -13.09 0.16 -14.97
C GLN A 36 -12.14 -0.98 -15.34
N LEU A 37 -11.11 -1.21 -14.51
CA LEU A 37 -10.02 -2.12 -14.82
C LEU A 37 -10.24 -3.52 -14.24
N MET A 38 -11.13 -3.66 -13.25
CA MET A 38 -11.49 -4.92 -12.57
C MET A 38 -10.27 -5.78 -12.20
N PRO A 39 -9.24 -5.24 -11.51
CA PRO A 39 -8.07 -6.02 -11.14
C PRO A 39 -8.44 -7.14 -10.15
N ASN A 40 -7.83 -8.32 -10.32
CA ASN A 40 -7.96 -9.44 -9.39
C ASN A 40 -7.01 -9.33 -8.18
N LEU A 41 -5.93 -8.54 -8.30
CA LEU A 41 -4.93 -8.29 -7.27
C LEU A 41 -4.56 -6.80 -7.21
N ILE A 42 -4.53 -6.24 -6.00
CA ILE A 42 -4.26 -4.82 -5.76
C ILE A 42 -3.22 -4.70 -4.64
N THR A 43 -2.07 -4.09 -4.94
CA THR A 43 -1.02 -3.79 -3.96
C THR A 43 -1.15 -2.34 -3.49
N ILE A 44 -1.19 -2.10 -2.18
CA ILE A 44 -1.43 -0.77 -1.60
C ILE A 44 -0.27 -0.38 -0.68
N ASN A 45 0.44 0.68 -1.06
CA ASN A 45 1.33 1.46 -0.19
C ASN A 45 0.87 2.92 -0.26
N ALA A 46 0.13 3.37 0.76
CA ALA A 46 -0.49 4.68 0.81
C ALA A 46 -0.60 5.15 2.26
N GLY A 47 -0.30 6.42 2.52
CA GLY A 47 -0.29 6.99 3.87
C GLY A 47 0.92 7.88 4.15
N SER A 48 2.04 7.72 3.45
CA SER A 48 3.22 8.57 3.68
C SER A 48 2.92 10.05 3.50
N ASN A 49 2.10 10.42 2.52
CA ASN A 49 1.68 11.81 2.32
C ASN A 49 0.75 12.31 3.42
N ASP A 50 -0.06 11.44 4.03
CA ASP A 50 -0.85 11.79 5.20
C ASP A 50 0.06 12.15 6.36
N CYS A 51 1.10 11.34 6.61
CA CYS A 51 2.12 11.59 7.62
C CYS A 51 2.95 12.85 7.34
N ILE A 52 3.37 13.08 6.10
CA ILE A 52 4.14 14.27 5.70
C ILE A 52 3.31 15.55 5.82
N GLN A 53 2.02 15.49 5.47
CA GLN A 53 1.11 16.65 5.47
C GLN A 53 0.39 16.85 6.81
N ASP A 54 0.70 16.04 7.82
CA ASP A 54 0.04 16.02 9.13
C ASP A 54 -1.50 15.94 9.08
N PHE A 55 -2.03 15.16 8.14
CA PHE A 55 -3.45 15.21 7.83
C PHE A 55 -4.24 14.10 8.54
N ASP A 56 -5.05 14.48 9.54
CA ASP A 56 -6.03 13.61 10.22
C ASP A 56 -5.42 12.25 10.60
N ILE A 57 -4.23 12.30 11.22
CA ILE A 57 -3.40 11.14 11.55
C ILE A 57 -4.10 10.20 12.53
N GLU A 58 -4.84 10.75 13.49
CA GLU A 58 -5.63 9.97 14.45
C GLU A 58 -6.63 9.04 13.76
N ARG A 59 -7.17 9.45 12.60
CA ARG A 59 -8.16 8.66 11.85
C ARG A 59 -7.58 7.97 10.63
N ILE A 60 -6.26 7.95 10.45
CA ILE A 60 -5.61 7.36 9.27
C ILE A 60 -6.03 5.89 9.05
N GLY A 61 -6.13 5.12 10.14
CA GLY A 61 -6.61 3.73 10.09
C GLY A 61 -8.05 3.62 9.57
N LYS A 62 -8.97 4.47 10.07
CA LYS A 62 -10.36 4.52 9.59
C LYS A 62 -10.42 4.89 8.11
N ARG A 63 -9.61 5.85 7.66
CA ARG A 63 -9.55 6.27 6.25
C ARG A 63 -9.00 5.17 5.35
N MET A 64 -7.98 4.45 5.78
CA MET A 64 -7.45 3.27 5.09
C MET A 64 -8.50 2.15 5.00
N SER A 65 -9.10 1.75 6.13
CA SER A 65 -10.13 0.70 6.17
C SER A 65 -11.29 1.01 5.22
N ASN A 66 -11.79 2.24 5.24
CA ASN A 66 -12.85 2.69 4.32
C ASN A 66 -12.42 2.62 2.84
N MET A 67 -11.16 2.89 2.53
CA MET A 67 -10.66 2.75 1.15
C MET A 67 -10.65 1.29 0.71
N LEU A 68 -10.22 0.36 1.57
CA LEU A 68 -10.25 -1.07 1.28
C LEU A 68 -11.70 -1.56 1.06
N ASP A 69 -12.63 -1.12 1.89
CA ASP A 69 -14.05 -1.45 1.76
C ASP A 69 -14.66 -0.92 0.46
N VAL A 70 -14.25 0.27 -0.01
CA VAL A 70 -14.64 0.79 -1.33
C VAL A 70 -14.10 -0.10 -2.45
N ILE A 71 -12.85 -0.55 -2.34
CA ILE A 71 -12.24 -1.45 -3.33
C ILE A 71 -13.00 -2.77 -3.39
N TRP A 72 -13.29 -3.42 -2.26
CA TRP A 72 -14.08 -4.66 -2.23
C TRP A 72 -15.54 -4.45 -2.62
N THR A 73 -16.11 -3.27 -2.41
CA THR A 73 -17.45 -2.98 -2.93
C THR A 73 -17.45 -2.94 -4.46
N ALA A 74 -16.41 -2.38 -5.07
CA ALA A 74 -16.27 -2.31 -6.53
C ALA A 74 -15.83 -3.63 -7.16
N SER A 75 -14.94 -4.38 -6.50
CA SER A 75 -14.45 -5.69 -6.94
C SER A 75 -14.45 -6.69 -5.77
N PRO A 76 -15.61 -7.34 -5.48
CA PRO A 76 -15.80 -8.18 -4.30
C PRO A 76 -14.82 -9.34 -4.14
N ASN A 77 -14.31 -9.87 -5.26
CA ASN A 77 -13.41 -11.02 -5.28
C ASN A 77 -11.93 -10.62 -5.41
N SER A 78 -11.62 -9.32 -5.46
CA SER A 78 -10.24 -8.86 -5.52
C SER A 78 -9.46 -9.21 -4.26
N THR A 79 -8.20 -9.56 -4.46
CA THR A 79 -7.22 -9.71 -3.39
C THR A 79 -6.51 -8.38 -3.17
N ILE A 80 -6.42 -7.97 -1.91
CA ILE A 80 -5.63 -6.80 -1.53
C ILE A 80 -4.36 -7.27 -0.83
N ILE A 81 -3.20 -6.75 -1.25
CA ILE A 81 -1.99 -6.79 -0.43
C ILE A 81 -1.80 -5.41 0.16
N LEU A 82 -2.08 -5.27 1.45
CA LEU A 82 -1.87 -4.02 2.18
C LEU A 82 -0.46 -4.01 2.76
N SER A 83 0.36 -3.05 2.35
CA SER A 83 1.63 -2.80 3.01
C SER A 83 1.51 -1.77 4.12
N ASN A 84 2.36 -1.87 5.13
CA ASN A 84 2.70 -0.71 5.94
C ASN A 84 3.68 0.21 5.17
N LEU A 85 3.91 1.40 5.71
CA LEU A 85 4.77 2.42 5.11
C LEU A 85 6.24 2.12 5.39
N ILE A 86 7.10 2.49 4.43
CA ILE A 86 8.56 2.52 4.61
C ILE A 86 8.96 3.63 5.57
N LEU A 87 10.18 3.59 6.11
CA LEU A 87 10.69 4.64 6.99
C LEU A 87 10.86 5.98 6.29
N SER A 88 10.76 7.06 7.07
CA SER A 88 11.16 8.42 6.72
C SER A 88 12.46 8.78 7.46
N LEU A 89 13.33 9.59 6.85
CA LEU A 89 14.50 10.15 7.55
C LEU A 89 14.13 11.35 8.44
N ASP A 90 12.97 11.96 8.21
CA ASP A 90 12.40 12.97 9.10
C ASP A 90 11.78 12.29 10.32
N THR A 91 12.27 12.62 11.51
CA THR A 91 11.89 11.98 12.78
C THR A 91 10.43 12.22 13.19
N GLU A 92 9.85 13.38 12.87
CA GLU A 92 8.45 13.68 13.20
C GLU A 92 7.51 12.93 12.26
N VAL A 93 7.84 12.90 10.96
CA VAL A 93 7.13 12.09 9.97
C VAL A 93 7.25 10.60 10.31
N GLU A 94 8.43 10.13 10.72
CA GLU A 94 8.67 8.73 11.09
C GLU A 94 7.84 8.29 12.31
N SER A 95 7.65 9.18 13.30
CA SER A 95 6.75 8.92 14.43
C SER A 95 5.31 8.67 13.96
N ARG A 96 4.80 9.51 13.04
CA ARG A 96 3.47 9.36 12.43
C ARG A 96 3.37 8.11 11.55
N ILE A 97 4.44 7.76 10.84
CA ILE A 97 4.54 6.52 10.05
C ILE A 97 4.40 5.31 10.96
N LYS A 98 5.12 5.26 12.09
CA LYS A 98 5.01 4.15 13.06
C LYS A 98 3.60 4.01 13.59
N TRP A 99 2.97 5.13 13.96
CA TRP A 99 1.56 5.15 14.36
C TRP A 99 0.66 4.57 13.25
N ALA A 100 0.79 5.05 12.02
CA ALA A 100 0.01 4.55 10.87
C ALA A 100 0.23 3.06 10.61
N ASN A 101 1.47 2.60 10.71
CA ASN A 101 1.87 1.22 10.47
C ASN A 101 1.20 0.24 11.43
N ASP A 102 1.08 0.62 12.71
CA ASP A 102 0.37 -0.18 13.70
C ASP A 102 -1.13 -0.27 13.41
N GLN A 103 -1.75 0.84 12.99
CA GLN A 103 -3.14 0.84 12.55
C GLN A 103 -3.35 -0.06 11.32
N PHE A 104 -2.46 0.00 10.33
CA PHE A 104 -2.57 -0.80 9.11
C PHE A 104 -2.42 -2.30 9.36
N ARG A 105 -1.52 -2.68 10.28
CA ARG A 105 -1.40 -4.07 10.75
C ARG A 105 -2.69 -4.54 11.42
N GLY A 106 -3.27 -3.73 12.31
CA GLY A 106 -4.55 -4.04 12.95
C GLY A 106 -5.70 -4.21 11.95
N ILE A 107 -5.78 -3.35 10.93
CA ILE A 107 -6.79 -3.45 9.86
C ILE A 107 -6.63 -4.74 9.07
N ALA A 108 -5.40 -5.10 8.67
CA ALA A 108 -5.18 -6.33 7.91
C ALA A 108 -5.61 -7.57 8.69
N LEU A 109 -5.32 -7.63 10.01
CA LEU A 109 -5.77 -8.70 10.89
C LEU A 109 -7.30 -8.73 11.03
N SER A 110 -7.94 -7.57 11.23
CA SER A 110 -9.41 -7.47 11.31
C SER A 110 -10.07 -7.98 10.02
N LYS A 111 -9.66 -7.45 8.86
CA LYS A 111 -10.21 -7.82 7.55
C LYS A 111 -9.98 -9.30 7.23
N GLN A 112 -8.84 -9.85 7.63
CA GLN A 112 -8.60 -11.30 7.50
C GLN A 112 -9.56 -12.11 8.37
N SER A 113 -9.82 -11.69 9.61
CA SER A 113 -10.79 -12.37 10.50
C SER A 113 -12.23 -12.26 10.00
N GLU A 114 -12.56 -11.20 9.24
CA GLU A 114 -13.82 -11.03 8.51
C GLU A 114 -13.90 -11.90 7.23
N GLY A 115 -12.88 -12.70 6.92
CA GLY A 115 -12.84 -13.55 5.73
C GLY A 115 -12.50 -12.82 4.43
N ARG A 116 -12.03 -11.56 4.49
CA ARG A 116 -11.59 -10.82 3.29
C ARG A 116 -10.29 -11.40 2.74
N ARG A 117 -10.13 -11.35 1.42
CA ARG A 117 -8.89 -11.72 0.71
C ARG A 117 -7.84 -10.62 0.89
N ILE A 118 -7.13 -10.66 2.01
CA ILE A 118 -6.07 -9.70 2.33
C ILE A 118 -4.79 -10.40 2.80
N VAL A 119 -3.65 -9.91 2.32
CA VAL A 119 -2.31 -10.25 2.83
C VAL A 119 -1.64 -8.97 3.30
N PHE A 120 -0.94 -9.04 4.43
CA PHE A 120 -0.16 -7.91 4.96
C PHE A 120 1.29 -7.99 4.48
N ALA A 121 1.84 -6.87 4.01
CA ALA A 121 3.21 -6.75 3.54
C ALA A 121 4.01 -5.80 4.47
N ASP A 122 4.89 -6.35 5.31
CA ASP A 122 5.65 -5.55 6.29
C ASP A 122 6.92 -4.93 5.68
N MET A 123 6.74 -3.75 5.08
CA MET A 123 7.77 -2.91 4.47
C MET A 123 8.63 -2.16 5.49
N HIS A 124 8.19 -2.01 6.74
CA HIS A 124 8.97 -1.38 7.82
C HIS A 124 9.87 -2.38 8.57
N SER A 125 9.70 -3.68 8.32
CA SER A 125 10.50 -4.74 8.92
C SER A 125 12.01 -4.63 8.64
N GLN A 126 12.81 -5.47 9.32
CA GLN A 126 14.26 -5.58 9.08
C GLN A 126 14.64 -5.86 7.61
N TRP A 127 13.72 -6.41 6.82
CA TRP A 127 13.94 -6.76 5.41
C TRP A 127 13.54 -5.65 4.42
N GLY A 128 12.82 -4.63 4.90
CA GLY A 128 12.44 -3.46 4.11
C GLY A 128 13.58 -2.46 3.92
N PRO A 129 13.30 -1.34 3.21
CA PRO A 129 14.25 -0.23 3.09
C PRO A 129 14.79 0.21 4.46
N LYS A 130 16.04 0.68 4.45
CA LYS A 130 16.80 1.24 5.58
C LYS A 130 17.27 2.65 5.22
N GLU A 131 17.86 3.36 6.16
CA GLU A 131 18.24 4.77 5.98
C GLU A 131 19.06 5.02 4.73
N ASN A 132 20.05 4.15 4.44
CA ASN A 132 20.88 4.23 3.25
C ASN A 132 20.15 3.88 1.93
N ASP A 133 18.93 3.36 2.02
CA ASP A 133 18.08 3.08 0.89
C ASP A 133 17.13 4.25 0.56
N ILE A 134 17.16 5.36 1.31
CA ILE A 134 16.30 6.53 1.11
C ILE A 134 17.09 7.67 0.46
N SER A 135 16.62 8.18 -0.68
CA SER A 135 17.36 9.13 -1.53
C SER A 135 17.18 10.59 -1.13
N ASP A 136 15.96 10.99 -0.76
CA ASP A 136 15.59 12.40 -0.57
C ASP A 136 14.87 12.65 0.77
N GLY A 137 15.03 11.72 1.71
CA GLY A 137 14.36 11.71 3.00
C GLY A 137 13.01 10.96 3.02
N THR A 138 12.40 10.69 1.86
CA THR A 138 11.11 9.98 1.75
C THR A 138 11.14 8.84 0.74
N HIS A 139 11.73 9.05 -0.43
CA HIS A 139 11.66 8.10 -1.54
C HIS A 139 12.83 7.13 -1.54
N PRO A 140 12.59 5.83 -1.80
CA PRO A 140 13.67 4.85 -1.96
C PRO A 140 14.62 5.18 -3.12
N ASN A 141 15.86 4.73 -3.02
CA ASN A 141 16.74 4.49 -4.17
C ASN A 141 16.47 3.09 -4.77
N ASP A 142 17.24 2.71 -5.78
CA ASP A 142 17.10 1.42 -6.46
C ASP A 142 17.20 0.22 -5.51
N GLN A 143 18.08 0.27 -4.50
CA GLN A 143 18.21 -0.80 -3.50
C GLN A 143 16.98 -0.88 -2.59
N GLY A 144 16.43 0.27 -2.20
CA GLY A 144 15.18 0.32 -1.45
C GLY A 144 14.00 -0.22 -2.25
N TYR A 145 13.85 0.19 -3.51
CA TYR A 145 12.82 -0.37 -4.39
C TYR A 145 13.00 -1.87 -4.62
N TYR A 146 14.24 -2.36 -4.74
CA TYR A 146 14.53 -3.79 -4.83
C TYR A 146 14.10 -4.56 -3.57
N LYS A 147 14.33 -4.02 -2.37
CA LYS A 147 13.85 -4.61 -1.11
C LYS A 147 12.32 -4.64 -1.05
N MET A 148 11.65 -3.55 -1.42
CA MET A 148 10.18 -3.51 -1.50
C MET A 148 9.65 -4.55 -2.49
N ALA A 149 10.27 -4.69 -3.66
CA ALA A 149 9.86 -5.65 -4.68
C ALA A 149 9.91 -7.10 -4.17
N LYS A 150 10.94 -7.46 -3.37
CA LYS A 150 11.03 -8.79 -2.74
C LYS A 150 9.90 -9.03 -1.74
N ILE A 151 9.53 -8.03 -0.96
CA ILE A 151 8.44 -8.12 0.02
C ILE A 151 7.10 -8.28 -0.72
N TRP A 152 6.85 -7.47 -1.76
CA TRP A 152 5.68 -7.62 -2.61
C TRP A 152 5.58 -9.02 -3.21
N TYR A 153 6.67 -9.50 -3.80
CA TYR A 153 6.71 -10.84 -4.41
C TYR A 153 6.37 -11.93 -3.39
N LYS A 154 6.95 -11.88 -2.18
CA LYS A 154 6.65 -12.83 -1.11
C LYS A 154 5.17 -12.78 -0.70
N SER A 155 4.59 -11.60 -0.55
CA SER A 155 3.17 -11.44 -0.20
C SER A 155 2.24 -11.92 -1.32
N ILE A 156 2.64 -11.79 -2.59
CA ILE A 156 1.90 -12.36 -3.73
C ILE A 156 1.92 -13.89 -3.67
N LEU A 157 3.09 -14.49 -3.42
CA LEU A 157 3.20 -15.95 -3.26
C LEU A 157 2.34 -16.45 -2.08
N GLU A 158 2.26 -15.70 -0.98
CA GLU A 158 1.37 -16.03 0.13
C GLU A 158 -0.11 -15.97 -0.29
N ALA A 159 -0.52 -14.94 -1.04
CA ALA A 159 -1.87 -14.84 -1.56
C ALA A 159 -2.24 -16.01 -2.50
N ILE A 160 -1.29 -16.45 -3.34
CA ILE A 160 -1.45 -17.65 -4.18
C ILE A 160 -1.61 -18.90 -3.30
N ALA A 161 -0.74 -19.09 -2.31
CA ALA A 161 -0.80 -20.25 -1.42
C ALA A 161 -2.10 -20.33 -0.61
N LYS A 162 -2.70 -19.18 -0.28
CA LYS A 162 -4.02 -19.08 0.37
C LYS A 162 -5.20 -19.28 -0.59
N GLY A 163 -4.96 -19.42 -1.90
CA GLY A 163 -6.02 -19.51 -2.91
C GLY A 163 -6.79 -18.20 -3.12
N PHE A 164 -6.19 -17.06 -2.78
CA PHE A 164 -6.84 -15.74 -2.93
C PHE A 164 -6.76 -15.20 -4.36
N ILE A 165 -5.74 -15.63 -5.11
CA ILE A 165 -5.55 -15.28 -6.51
C ILE A 165 -5.98 -16.48 -7.37
N SER A 166 -6.93 -16.23 -8.27
CA SER A 166 -7.46 -17.17 -9.26
C SER A 166 -7.25 -16.63 -10.66
#